data_AF-A0A820ZDW9-F1
#
_entry.id   AF-A0A820ZDW9-F1
#
_cell.length_a   1.000
_cell.length_b   1.000
_cell.length_c   1.000
_cell.angle_alpha   90.00
_cell.angle_beta   90.00
_cell.angle_gamma   90.00
#
_symmetry.space_group_name_H-M   'P 1'
#
loop_
_entity.id
_entity.type
_entity.pdbx_description
1 polymer ?
#
loop_
_entity_poly.entity_id
_entity_poly.type
_entity_poly.pdbx_seq_one_letter_code
_entity_poly.pdbx_strand_id
1 'polypeptide(L)'
;HEMNGNWYPWSMGSTPQDFILAWRRIHDIFANKSLGSTRLQWIWCVNNADVGGYAAENYWVGENYVDWMGIDGYNFGTSQSWSSWLTPNQVFDNMITRLKNLSSTKPICINEYASTSMRIGNTPNITAKSDWLQQFCTYMNNKQIKMASYFNTEKETDWAIFGGVRGDSLWGNYSVYSAYRSCLQSTDWILANSTNARLISDAQFAGTS
;
A
#
# COMPACT_ATOMS: atom_id res chain seq x y z
N HIS A 1 3.34 1.76 10.88
CA HIS A 1 3.60 2.05 9.46
C HIS A 1 4.15 3.46 9.32
N GLU A 2 4.64 3.82 8.13
CA GLU A 2 5.11 5.17 7.73
C GLU A 2 6.02 5.85 8.75
N MET A 3 6.88 5.08 9.41
CA MET A 3 7.82 5.58 10.40
C MET A 3 8.88 6.52 9.80
N ASN A 4 9.11 6.44 8.49
CA ASN A 4 9.96 7.35 7.72
C ASN A 4 9.24 8.63 7.24
N GLY A 5 7.98 8.85 7.66
CA GLY A 5 7.25 10.10 7.47
C GLY A 5 7.49 11.13 8.57
N ASN A 6 6.72 12.22 8.58
CA ASN A 6 6.80 13.28 9.60
C ASN A 6 5.41 13.69 10.15
N TRP A 7 4.43 12.80 10.12
CA TRP A 7 3.06 13.10 10.53
C TRP A 7 2.54 12.26 11.70
N TYR A 8 3.23 11.18 12.07
CA TYR A 8 2.84 10.35 13.21
C TYR A 8 3.67 10.63 14.46
N PRO A 9 3.11 10.41 15.67
CA PRO A 9 3.85 10.56 16.92
C PRO A 9 5.11 9.67 16.97
N TRP A 10 5.06 8.47 16.42
CA TRP A 10 6.21 7.56 16.35
C TRP A 10 7.24 7.96 15.27
N SER A 11 6.90 8.84 14.32
CA SER A 11 7.83 9.29 13.28
C SER A 11 8.49 10.64 13.62
N MET A 12 7.81 11.51 14.37
CA MET A 12 8.37 12.81 14.82
C MET A 12 8.90 12.80 16.25
N GLY A 13 8.33 11.96 17.12
CA GLY A 13 8.58 11.98 18.57
C GLY A 13 9.45 10.83 19.07
N SER A 14 10.08 10.07 18.17
CA SER A 14 10.91 8.92 18.53
C SER A 14 12.11 8.77 17.59
N THR A 15 13.18 8.16 18.08
CA THR A 15 14.32 7.79 17.24
C THR A 15 14.05 6.46 16.54
N PRO A 16 14.80 6.11 15.47
CA PRO A 16 14.70 4.79 14.87
C PRO A 16 14.94 3.65 15.86
N GLN A 17 15.82 3.86 16.85
CA GLN A 17 16.08 2.89 17.90
C GLN A 17 14.85 2.68 18.80
N ASP A 18 14.12 3.74 19.15
CA ASP A 18 12.90 3.65 19.94
C ASP A 18 11.81 2.87 19.19
N PHE A 19 11.65 3.15 17.90
CA PHE A 19 10.74 2.41 17.04
C PHE A 19 11.09 0.92 16.99
N ILE A 20 12.37 0.58 16.80
CA ILE A 20 12.85 -0.81 16.75
C ILE A 20 12.56 -1.53 18.08
N LEU A 21 12.83 -0.89 19.21
CA LEU A 21 12.55 -1.45 20.54
C LEU A 21 11.05 -1.67 20.77
N ALA A 22 10.22 -0.70 20.39
CA ALA A 22 8.77 -0.79 20.52
C ALA A 22 8.20 -1.92 19.64
N TRP A 23 8.63 -2.00 18.37
CA TRP A 23 8.21 -3.04 17.44
C TRP A 23 8.52 -4.43 17.97
N ARG A 24 9.79 -4.68 18.33
CA ARG A 24 10.24 -5.98 18.82
C ARG A 24 9.52 -6.38 20.10
N ARG A 25 9.32 -5.44 21.02
CA ARG A 25 8.53 -5.69 22.23
C ARG A 25 7.10 -6.14 21.92
N ILE A 26 6.42 -5.47 20.98
CA ILE A 26 5.05 -5.84 20.59
C ILE A 26 5.05 -7.21 19.92
N HIS A 27 5.98 -7.46 19.00
CA HIS A 27 6.15 -8.76 18.37
C HIS A 27 6.30 -9.89 19.39
N ASP A 28 7.21 -9.74 20.35
CA ASP A 28 7.51 -10.76 21.36
C ASP A 28 6.31 -11.04 22.28
N ILE A 29 5.50 -10.03 22.60
CA ILE A 29 4.26 -10.22 23.37
C ILE A 29 3.29 -11.14 22.63
N PHE A 30 3.13 -10.96 21.32
CA PHE A 30 2.23 -11.78 20.51
C PHE A 30 2.80 -13.18 20.24
N ALA A 31 4.11 -13.29 20.02
CA ALA A 31 4.80 -14.57 19.90
C ALA A 31 4.61 -15.42 21.17
N ASN A 32 4.73 -14.80 22.36
CA ASN A 32 4.51 -15.46 23.65
C ASN A 32 3.06 -15.91 23.89
N LYS A 33 2.09 -15.36 23.14
CA LYS A 33 0.68 -15.78 23.18
C LYS A 33 0.36 -16.93 22.21
N SER A 34 1.38 -17.52 21.57
CA SER A 34 1.23 -18.62 20.61
C SER A 34 0.35 -18.28 19.40
N LEU A 35 0.31 -17.00 19.00
CA LEU A 35 -0.23 -16.59 17.71
C LEU A 35 0.83 -16.89 16.64
N GLY A 36 0.78 -18.11 16.10
CA GLY A 36 1.72 -18.57 15.08
C GLY A 36 1.52 -17.87 13.72
N SER A 37 2.48 -18.10 12.82
CA SER A 37 2.57 -17.45 11.51
C SER A 37 1.37 -17.69 10.59
N THR A 38 0.56 -18.73 10.81
CA THR A 38 -0.67 -19.00 10.05
C THR A 38 -1.88 -18.19 10.52
N ARG A 39 -1.73 -17.39 11.59
CA ARG A 39 -2.79 -16.56 12.16
C ARG A 39 -2.43 -15.08 12.26
N LEU A 40 -1.14 -14.77 12.30
CA LEU A 40 -0.61 -13.42 12.38
C LEU A 40 0.65 -13.31 11.53
N GLN A 41 0.73 -12.23 10.76
CA GLN A 41 1.88 -11.85 9.95
C GLN A 41 2.24 -10.40 10.26
N TRP A 42 3.52 -10.06 10.24
CA TRP A 42 4.04 -8.73 10.57
C TRP A 42 4.42 -7.96 9.30
N ILE A 43 3.72 -6.87 9.03
CA ILE A 43 3.98 -6.01 7.87
C ILE A 43 4.75 -4.77 8.30
N TRP A 44 6.06 -4.73 7.99
CA TRP A 44 6.87 -3.54 8.19
C TRP A 44 6.64 -2.59 7.02
N CYS A 45 5.68 -1.67 7.20
CA CYS A 45 5.24 -0.75 6.16
C CYS A 45 5.86 0.65 6.29
N VAL A 46 6.44 1.14 5.20
CA VAL A 46 7.06 2.48 5.07
C VAL A 46 6.25 3.37 4.13
N ASN A 47 6.39 4.69 4.25
CA ASN A 47 5.95 5.60 3.20
C ASN A 47 6.87 5.47 1.98
N ASN A 48 6.35 5.68 0.78
CA ASN A 48 7.10 5.55 -0.48
C ASN A 48 8.31 6.50 -0.62
N ALA A 49 8.38 7.55 0.20
CA ALA A 49 9.49 8.48 0.28
C ALA A 49 9.84 8.80 1.73
N ASP A 50 11.11 9.12 2.00
CA ASP A 50 11.50 9.61 3.32
C ASP A 50 11.15 11.09 3.42
N VAL A 51 10.27 11.42 4.36
CA VAL A 51 9.83 12.80 4.65
C VAL A 51 10.18 13.19 6.09
N GLY A 52 10.51 12.21 6.94
CA GLY A 52 11.04 12.39 8.28
C GLY A 52 12.55 12.66 8.32
N GLY A 53 13.11 12.65 9.53
CA GLY A 53 14.54 12.92 9.77
C GLY A 53 15.48 11.75 9.50
N TYR A 54 14.95 10.57 9.20
CA TYR A 54 15.72 9.33 9.01
C TYR A 54 15.21 8.54 7.81
N ALA A 55 16.12 7.81 7.17
CA ALA A 55 15.77 6.93 6.07
C ALA A 55 15.01 5.69 6.59
N ALA A 56 14.14 5.12 5.75
CA ALA A 56 13.41 3.88 6.04
C ALA A 56 14.30 2.78 6.66
N GLU A 57 15.49 2.55 6.11
CA GLU A 57 16.42 1.49 6.55
C GLU A 57 16.90 1.69 8.00
N ASN A 58 16.92 2.93 8.51
CA ASN A 58 17.28 3.18 9.90
C ASN A 58 16.26 2.58 10.88
N TYR A 59 15.02 2.39 10.45
CA TYR A 59 13.94 1.79 11.25
C TYR A 59 13.84 0.27 11.09
N TRP A 60 14.81 -0.37 10.41
CA TRP A 60 14.75 -1.81 10.14
C TRP A 60 14.78 -2.63 11.43
N VAL A 61 13.74 -3.42 11.64
CA VAL A 61 13.53 -4.18 12.88
C VAL A 61 14.19 -5.55 12.86
N GLY A 62 14.70 -5.99 11.70
CA GLY A 62 15.38 -7.26 11.49
C GLY A 62 14.48 -8.36 10.93
N GLU A 63 15.10 -9.28 10.19
CA GLU A 63 14.44 -10.36 9.42
C GLU A 63 13.44 -11.22 10.21
N ASN A 64 13.72 -11.47 11.48
CA ASN A 64 12.92 -12.35 12.33
C ASN A 64 11.65 -11.68 12.89
N TYR A 65 11.48 -10.37 12.68
CA TYR A 65 10.38 -9.57 13.21
C TYR A 65 9.44 -9.05 12.12
N VAL A 66 9.66 -9.49 10.87
CA VAL A 66 8.94 -9.03 9.68
C VAL A 66 8.60 -10.24 8.83
N ASP A 67 7.35 -10.33 8.39
CA ASP A 67 6.94 -11.29 7.39
C ASP A 67 6.78 -10.64 6.01
N TRP A 68 6.39 -9.36 5.98
CA TRP A 68 6.13 -8.60 4.75
C TRP A 68 6.78 -7.21 4.77
N MET A 69 7.30 -6.81 3.61
CA MET A 69 7.77 -5.45 3.34
C MET A 69 6.62 -4.63 2.74
N GLY A 70 6.14 -3.63 3.48
CA GLY A 70 4.99 -2.82 3.10
C GLY A 70 5.37 -1.45 2.55
N ILE A 71 4.57 -0.93 1.62
CA ILE A 71 4.71 0.44 1.12
C ILE A 71 3.33 1.10 1.05
N ASP A 72 3.24 2.31 1.60
CA ASP A 72 2.13 3.24 1.39
C ASP A 72 2.55 4.30 0.37
N GLY A 73 1.71 4.58 -0.62
CA GLY A 73 2.06 5.53 -1.67
C GLY A 73 0.88 5.94 -2.57
N TYR A 74 0.85 7.21 -2.94
CA TYR A 74 -0.29 7.81 -3.63
C TYR A 74 0.15 8.65 -4.81
N ASN A 75 -0.69 8.70 -5.85
CA ASN A 75 -0.61 9.73 -6.87
C ASN A 75 -1.50 10.91 -6.48
N PHE A 76 -0.90 11.93 -5.84
CA PHE A 76 -1.57 13.18 -5.47
C PHE A 76 -1.88 14.11 -6.64
N GLY A 77 -1.35 13.83 -7.85
CA GLY A 77 -1.65 14.66 -9.02
C GLY A 77 -1.35 16.13 -8.77
N THR A 78 -2.26 17.01 -9.16
CA THR A 78 -2.18 18.45 -8.85
C THR A 78 -3.16 18.86 -7.75
N SER A 79 -3.59 17.92 -6.90
CA SER A 79 -4.51 18.21 -5.78
C SER A 79 -3.83 18.98 -4.65
N GLN A 80 -2.50 18.91 -4.53
CA GLN A 80 -1.70 19.63 -3.54
C GLN A 80 -0.71 20.56 -4.23
N SER A 81 -0.34 21.67 -3.58
CA SER A 81 0.61 22.64 -4.13
C SER A 81 2.03 22.07 -4.32
N TRP A 82 2.36 21.03 -3.57
CA TRP A 82 3.66 20.36 -3.60
C TRP A 82 3.68 19.08 -4.46
N SER A 83 2.53 18.66 -5.01
CA SER A 83 2.42 17.40 -5.74
C SER A 83 2.39 17.59 -7.25
N SER A 84 2.74 16.52 -7.97
CA SER A 84 2.53 16.41 -9.41
C SER A 84 1.97 15.03 -9.76
N TRP A 85 1.50 14.87 -11.00
CA TRP A 85 1.00 13.57 -11.49
C TRP A 85 2.15 12.58 -11.66
N LEU A 86 2.05 11.44 -10.97
CA LEU A 86 3.03 10.36 -11.00
C LEU A 86 2.40 9.05 -11.45
N THR A 87 3.09 8.31 -12.32
CA THR A 87 2.73 6.93 -12.65
C THR A 87 3.03 5.98 -11.49
N PRO A 88 2.46 4.76 -11.44
CA PRO A 88 2.79 3.79 -10.39
C PRO A 88 4.29 3.52 -10.25
N ASN A 89 5.03 3.40 -11.37
CA ASN A 89 6.48 3.27 -11.34
C ASN A 89 7.17 4.43 -10.62
N GLN A 90 6.76 5.66 -10.88
CA GLN A 90 7.33 6.84 -10.23
C GLN A 90 6.98 6.92 -8.75
N VAL A 91 5.80 6.43 -8.35
CA VAL A 91 5.39 6.39 -6.94
C VAL A 91 6.19 5.33 -6.16
N PHE A 92 6.41 4.13 -6.72
CA PHE A 92 6.83 2.97 -5.93
C PHE A 92 8.25 2.42 -6.22
N ASP A 93 8.81 2.60 -7.43
CA ASP A 93 10.03 1.87 -7.84
C ASP A 93 11.25 2.20 -6.97
N ASN A 94 11.38 3.44 -6.53
CA ASN A 94 12.50 3.84 -5.67
C ASN A 94 12.47 3.06 -4.35
N MET A 95 11.34 3.09 -3.63
CA MET A 95 11.23 2.42 -2.34
C MET A 95 11.27 0.90 -2.49
N ILE A 96 10.62 0.32 -3.49
CA ILE A 96 10.71 -1.14 -3.76
C ILE A 96 12.16 -1.58 -3.96
N THR A 97 12.96 -0.80 -4.68
CA THR A 97 14.39 -1.13 -4.88
C THR A 97 15.15 -1.14 -3.55
N ARG A 98 14.88 -0.15 -2.70
CA ARG A 98 15.48 -0.05 -1.36
C ARG A 98 15.07 -1.22 -0.46
N LEU A 99 13.79 -1.57 -0.44
CA LEU A 99 13.28 -2.69 0.37
C LEU A 99 13.87 -4.03 -0.10
N LYS A 100 14.02 -4.26 -1.41
CA LYS A 100 14.68 -5.46 -1.95
C LYS A 100 16.17 -5.56 -1.60
N ASN A 101 16.84 -4.42 -1.46
CA ASN A 101 18.23 -4.37 -1.00
C ASN A 101 18.35 -4.63 0.51
N LEU A 102 17.35 -4.20 1.28
CA LEU A 102 17.28 -4.40 2.73
C LEU A 102 16.96 -5.85 3.09
N SER A 103 16.03 -6.47 2.36
CA SER A 103 15.72 -7.89 2.44
C SER A 103 15.36 -8.45 1.06
N SER A 104 16.13 -9.44 0.61
CA SER A 104 15.90 -10.08 -0.69
C SER A 104 14.88 -11.22 -0.65
N THR A 105 14.41 -11.62 0.55
CA THR A 105 13.58 -12.82 0.74
C THR A 105 12.13 -12.51 1.12
N LYS A 106 11.88 -11.35 1.73
CA LYS A 106 10.53 -11.00 2.19
C LYS A 106 9.65 -10.54 1.02
N PRO A 107 8.40 -11.04 0.92
CA PRO A 107 7.46 -10.56 -0.08
C PRO A 107 7.12 -9.08 0.15
N ILE A 108 6.82 -8.39 -0.95
CA ILE A 108 6.41 -6.98 -0.93
C ILE A 108 4.89 -6.89 -1.05
N CYS A 109 4.32 -5.94 -0.33
CA CYS A 109 2.92 -5.52 -0.42
C CYS A 109 2.79 -4.00 -0.52
N ILE A 110 1.69 -3.53 -1.11
CA ILE A 110 1.30 -2.11 -1.15
C ILE A 110 0.08 -1.94 -0.24
N ASN A 111 0.29 -1.43 0.97
CA ASN A 111 -0.73 -1.47 2.03
C ASN A 111 -1.75 -0.33 1.91
N GLU A 112 -1.31 0.81 1.40
CA GLU A 112 -2.18 1.89 0.98
C GLU A 112 -1.76 2.43 -0.39
N TYR A 113 -2.73 2.51 -1.30
CA TYR A 113 -2.55 3.24 -2.55
C TYR A 113 -3.86 3.85 -3.05
N ALA A 114 -3.72 5.01 -3.68
CA ALA A 114 -4.77 5.62 -4.48
C ALA A 114 -4.19 6.62 -5.49
N SER A 115 -5.07 7.09 -6.37
CA SER A 115 -4.78 8.12 -7.35
C SER A 115 -5.92 9.11 -7.35
N THR A 116 -5.61 10.40 -7.37
CA THR A 116 -6.60 11.46 -7.55
C THR A 116 -7.05 11.54 -9.00
N SER A 117 -8.18 12.19 -9.27
CA SER A 117 -8.47 12.65 -10.64
C SER A 117 -7.83 14.00 -10.98
N MET A 118 -7.31 14.76 -10.00
CA MET A 118 -6.75 16.10 -10.26
C MET A 118 -5.46 16.04 -11.08
N ARG A 119 -5.49 16.49 -12.33
CA ARG A 119 -4.36 16.32 -13.27
C ARG A 119 -3.61 17.60 -13.63
N ILE A 120 -4.30 18.66 -14.02
CA ILE A 120 -3.67 19.95 -14.40
C ILE A 120 -4.41 21.08 -13.70
N GLY A 121 -3.70 21.92 -12.93
CA GLY A 121 -4.28 23.11 -12.31
C GLY A 121 -5.51 22.80 -11.46
N ASN A 122 -5.49 21.70 -10.70
CA ASN A 122 -6.62 21.21 -9.91
C ASN A 122 -7.90 20.91 -10.73
N THR A 123 -7.73 20.61 -12.03
CA THR A 123 -8.82 20.17 -12.91
C THR A 123 -8.91 18.63 -12.87
N PRO A 124 -10.10 18.07 -12.57
CA PRO A 124 -10.30 16.62 -12.58
C PRO A 124 -10.21 16.05 -13.99
N ASN A 125 -9.60 14.88 -14.10
CA ASN A 125 -9.55 14.08 -15.31
C ASN A 125 -9.85 12.62 -14.93
N ILE A 126 -11.10 12.21 -15.16
CA ILE A 126 -11.60 10.89 -14.82
C ILE A 126 -10.84 9.81 -15.59
N THR A 127 -10.65 10.01 -16.90
CA THR A 127 -9.88 9.10 -17.77
C THR A 127 -8.47 8.90 -17.25
N ALA A 128 -7.79 9.96 -16.81
CA ALA A 128 -6.45 9.86 -16.25
C ALA A 128 -6.38 8.95 -15.03
N LYS A 129 -7.35 9.05 -14.12
CA LYS A 129 -7.42 8.17 -12.96
C LYS A 129 -7.73 6.74 -13.39
N SER A 130 -8.65 6.51 -14.34
CA SER A 130 -8.90 5.19 -14.91
C SER A 130 -7.64 4.58 -15.53
N ASP A 131 -6.87 5.35 -16.31
CA ASP A 131 -5.60 4.91 -16.90
C ASP A 131 -4.56 4.55 -15.83
N TRP A 132 -4.48 5.36 -14.76
CA TRP A 132 -3.57 5.09 -13.64
C TRP A 132 -3.92 3.78 -12.93
N LEU A 133 -5.21 3.51 -12.71
CA LEU A 133 -5.68 2.26 -12.10
C LEU A 133 -5.33 1.05 -12.97
N GLN A 134 -5.45 1.18 -14.29
CA GLN A 134 -5.01 0.14 -15.23
C GLN A 134 -3.49 -0.07 -15.17
N GLN A 135 -2.71 1.01 -15.18
CA GLN A 135 -1.25 0.95 -15.05
C GLN A 135 -0.83 0.30 -13.74
N PHE A 136 -1.52 0.61 -12.63
CA PHE A 136 -1.24 0.00 -11.33
C PHE A 136 -1.50 -1.51 -11.35
N CYS A 137 -2.58 -1.95 -12.00
CA CYS A 137 -2.87 -3.37 -12.17
C CYS A 137 -1.73 -4.10 -12.88
N THR A 138 -1.29 -3.57 -14.02
CA THR A 138 -0.14 -4.12 -14.77
C THR A 138 1.16 -4.05 -13.96
N TYR A 139 1.34 -2.99 -13.18
CA TYR A 139 2.49 -2.78 -12.33
C TYR A 139 2.64 -3.89 -11.27
N MET A 140 1.55 -4.21 -10.56
CA MET A 140 1.52 -5.27 -9.54
C MET A 140 2.01 -6.61 -10.12
N ASN A 141 1.48 -6.99 -11.28
CA ASN A 141 1.85 -8.23 -11.98
C ASN A 141 3.33 -8.21 -12.41
N ASN A 142 3.78 -7.15 -13.06
CA ASN A 142 5.15 -7.03 -13.56
C ASN A 142 6.20 -7.06 -12.44
N LYS A 143 5.87 -6.49 -11.27
CA LYS A 143 6.76 -6.44 -10.11
C LYS A 143 6.62 -7.65 -9.19
N GLN A 144 5.68 -8.55 -9.47
CA GLN A 144 5.33 -9.73 -8.67
C GLN A 144 5.00 -9.37 -7.21
N ILE A 145 4.30 -8.24 -7.01
CA ILE A 145 3.85 -7.81 -5.69
C ILE A 145 2.63 -8.65 -5.31
N LYS A 146 2.60 -9.15 -4.07
CA LYS A 146 1.68 -10.24 -3.69
C LYS A 146 0.41 -9.78 -2.98
N MET A 147 0.34 -8.50 -2.59
CA MET A 147 -0.81 -7.93 -1.89
C MET A 147 -0.92 -6.44 -2.16
N ALA A 148 -2.14 -5.95 -2.39
CA ALA A 148 -2.45 -4.53 -2.45
C ALA A 148 -3.75 -4.22 -1.71
N SER A 149 -3.81 -3.06 -1.06
CA SER A 149 -5.00 -2.55 -0.36
C SER A 149 -5.29 -1.11 -0.78
N TYR A 150 -6.43 -0.91 -1.47
CA TYR A 150 -6.80 0.39 -2.02
C TYR A 150 -7.39 1.32 -0.96
N PHE A 151 -6.96 2.57 -0.95
CA PHE A 151 -7.47 3.59 -0.03
C PHE A 151 -8.74 4.26 -0.58
N ASN A 152 -9.90 3.58 -0.43
CA ASN A 152 -11.18 4.06 -0.98
C ASN A 152 -11.87 5.06 -0.05
N THR A 153 -11.52 6.34 -0.14
CA THR A 153 -12.15 7.40 0.66
C THR A 153 -12.18 8.75 -0.05
N GLU A 154 -12.99 9.67 0.43
CA GLU A 154 -12.93 11.10 0.09
C GLU A 154 -12.24 11.81 1.25
N LYS A 155 -11.02 12.34 1.05
CA LYS A 155 -10.20 12.90 2.14
C LYS A 155 -9.38 14.10 1.66
N GLU A 156 -8.06 13.98 1.56
CA GLU A 156 -7.17 15.06 1.08
C GLU A 156 -7.49 15.43 -0.38
N THR A 157 -7.97 14.45 -1.14
CA THR A 157 -8.52 14.59 -2.48
C THR A 157 -9.45 13.38 -2.75
N ASP A 158 -9.89 13.25 -4.00
CA ASP A 158 -10.85 12.25 -4.47
C ASP A 158 -10.24 10.85 -4.67
N TRP A 159 -9.84 10.19 -3.59
CA TRP A 159 -9.24 8.85 -3.65
C TRP A 159 -10.24 7.78 -4.06
N ALA A 160 -11.51 7.90 -3.68
CA ALA A 160 -12.52 6.88 -3.87
C ALA A 160 -12.63 6.38 -5.33
N ILE A 161 -12.70 5.06 -5.46
CA ILE A 161 -13.01 4.30 -6.70
C ILE A 161 -14.44 3.78 -6.72
N PHE A 162 -15.11 3.80 -5.57
CA PHE A 162 -16.47 3.34 -5.37
C PHE A 162 -17.18 4.28 -4.40
N GLY A 163 -18.32 4.82 -4.84
CA GLY A 163 -19.18 5.67 -4.02
C GLY A 163 -18.61 7.07 -3.74
N GLY A 164 -17.53 7.44 -4.44
CA GLY A 164 -16.95 8.79 -4.39
C GLY A 164 -17.70 9.80 -5.23
N VAL A 165 -17.20 11.03 -5.26
CA VAL A 165 -17.77 12.14 -6.03
C VAL A 165 -17.55 12.01 -7.54
N ARG A 166 -16.72 11.06 -7.98
CA ARG A 166 -16.36 10.81 -9.39
C ARG A 166 -16.29 9.32 -9.72
N GLY A 167 -16.41 9.04 -11.02
CA GLY A 167 -16.31 7.71 -11.61
C GLY A 167 -16.44 7.79 -13.14
N ASP A 168 -15.99 6.76 -13.84
CA ASP A 168 -16.18 6.61 -15.29
C ASP A 168 -17.44 5.79 -15.64
N SER A 169 -18.10 5.23 -14.62
CA SER A 169 -19.30 4.41 -14.75
C SER A 169 -20.17 4.51 -13.49
N LEU A 170 -21.30 3.79 -13.50
CA LEU A 170 -22.25 3.70 -12.39
C LEU A 170 -22.48 2.25 -12.00
N TRP A 171 -22.55 1.99 -10.69
CA TRP A 171 -23.08 0.75 -10.13
C TRP A 171 -24.25 1.09 -9.21
N GLY A 172 -25.47 0.86 -9.68
CA GLY A 172 -26.66 1.46 -9.07
C GLY A 172 -26.55 2.99 -9.12
N ASN A 173 -26.58 3.63 -7.96
CA ASN A 173 -26.44 5.08 -7.82
C ASN A 173 -25.02 5.53 -7.43
N TYR A 174 -24.06 4.61 -7.39
CA TYR A 174 -22.69 4.92 -6.98
C TYR A 174 -21.81 5.16 -8.19
N SER A 175 -21.06 6.25 -8.19
CA SER A 175 -19.95 6.45 -9.12
C SER A 175 -18.85 5.42 -8.86
N VAL A 176 -18.37 4.80 -9.93
CA VAL A 176 -17.34 3.77 -9.87
C VAL A 176 -16.29 3.94 -10.95
N TYR A 177 -15.11 3.35 -10.75
CA TYR A 177 -14.06 3.25 -11.76
C TYR A 177 -14.00 1.84 -12.36
N SER A 178 -14.44 1.72 -13.61
CA SER A 178 -14.49 0.47 -14.37
C SER A 178 -13.12 -0.19 -14.49
N ALA A 179 -12.04 0.58 -14.61
CA ALA A 179 -10.67 0.07 -14.65
C ALA A 179 -10.30 -0.75 -13.40
N TYR A 180 -10.74 -0.33 -12.22
CA TYR A 180 -10.49 -1.07 -10.97
C TYR A 180 -11.24 -2.40 -10.95
N ARG A 181 -12.51 -2.38 -11.37
CA ARG A 181 -13.30 -3.62 -11.53
C ARG A 181 -12.63 -4.57 -12.50
N SER A 182 -12.24 -4.09 -13.69
CA SER A 182 -11.57 -4.91 -14.70
C SER A 182 -10.26 -5.51 -14.19
N CYS A 183 -9.50 -4.75 -13.40
CA CYS A 183 -8.29 -5.25 -12.74
C CYS A 183 -8.61 -6.46 -11.84
N LEU A 184 -9.55 -6.32 -10.91
CA LEU A 184 -9.90 -7.38 -9.95
C LEU A 184 -10.62 -8.59 -10.57
N GLN A 185 -11.14 -8.46 -11.79
CA GLN A 185 -11.75 -9.56 -12.54
C GLN A 185 -10.74 -10.33 -13.40
N SER A 186 -9.46 -9.93 -13.41
CA SER A 186 -8.39 -10.73 -14.03
C SER A 186 -8.12 -12.00 -13.23
N THR A 187 -7.40 -12.95 -13.83
CA THR A 187 -6.97 -14.19 -13.16
C THR A 187 -5.78 -13.98 -12.22
N ASP A 188 -5.27 -12.75 -12.09
CA ASP A 188 -4.09 -12.44 -11.29
C ASP A 188 -4.44 -12.16 -9.82
N TRP A 189 -5.73 -11.97 -9.51
CA TRP A 189 -6.20 -11.63 -8.17
C TRP A 189 -6.94 -12.78 -7.51
N ILE A 190 -6.74 -12.91 -6.19
CA ILE A 190 -7.51 -13.86 -5.38
C ILE A 190 -8.91 -13.28 -5.19
N LEU A 191 -9.91 -13.95 -5.75
CA LEU A 191 -11.29 -13.51 -5.66
C LEU A 191 -11.86 -13.69 -4.24
N ALA A 192 -12.69 -12.73 -3.83
CA ALA A 192 -13.54 -12.91 -2.67
C ALA A 192 -14.54 -14.05 -2.92
N ASN A 193 -14.75 -14.91 -1.93
CA ASN A 193 -15.78 -15.93 -1.96
C ASN A 193 -16.61 -15.82 -0.67
N SER A 194 -17.91 -15.68 -0.87
CA SER A 194 -18.89 -15.37 0.17
C SER A 194 -19.30 -16.57 1.02
N THR A 195 -18.81 -17.78 0.72
CA THR A 195 -19.21 -19.03 1.38
C THR A 195 -18.12 -19.64 2.26
N ASN A 196 -16.87 -19.13 2.22
CA ASN A 196 -15.78 -19.63 3.06
C ASN A 196 -14.86 -18.51 3.53
N ALA A 197 -14.83 -18.22 4.83
CA ALA A 197 -14.03 -17.16 5.42
C ALA A 197 -12.50 -17.43 5.44
N ARG A 198 -12.01 -18.59 5.00
CA ARG A 198 -10.57 -18.98 4.97
C ARG A 198 -10.02 -19.12 3.56
N LEU A 199 -10.22 -18.11 2.72
CA LEU A 199 -9.99 -18.19 1.27
C LEU A 199 -8.58 -18.03 0.78
N ILE A 200 -7.66 -17.63 1.65
CA ILE A 200 -6.25 -17.66 1.33
C ILE A 200 -5.63 -18.87 2.01
N SER A 201 -4.85 -19.63 1.24
CA SER A 201 -3.96 -20.65 1.79
C SER A 201 -2.90 -19.99 2.67
N ASP A 202 -2.26 -20.77 3.54
CA ASP A 202 -1.13 -20.28 4.33
C ASP A 202 -0.02 -19.69 3.44
N ALA A 203 0.17 -20.23 2.23
CA ALA A 203 1.13 -19.71 1.26
C ALA A 203 0.73 -18.33 0.72
N GLN A 204 -0.55 -18.12 0.39
CA GLN A 204 -1.06 -16.82 -0.02
C GLN A 204 -1.02 -15.80 1.12
N PHE A 205 -1.33 -16.24 2.34
CA PHE A 205 -1.24 -15.42 3.55
C PHE A 205 0.20 -15.01 3.89
N ALA A 206 1.17 -15.87 3.60
CA ALA A 206 2.59 -15.62 3.78
C ALA A 206 3.28 -15.03 2.52
N GLY A 207 2.56 -14.84 1.42
CA GLY A 207 3.10 -14.23 0.18
C GLY A 207 4.10 -15.11 -0.56
N THR A 208 4.06 -16.43 -0.35
CA THR A 208 5.00 -17.40 -0.91
C THR A 208 4.49 -18.09 -2.18
N SER A 209 3.24 -17.86 -2.57
CA SER A 209 2.65 -18.25 -3.87
C SER A 209 2.84 -17.17 -4.92
#